data_AF-A0A1V5H538-F1
#
_entry.id   AF-A0A1V5H538-F1
#
_cell.length_a   1.000
_cell.length_b   1.000
_cell.length_c   1.000
_cell.angle_alpha   90.00
_cell.angle_beta   90.00
_cell.angle_gamma   90.00
#
_symmetry.space_group_name_H-M   'P 1'
#
loop_
_entity.id
_entity.type
_entity.pdbx_description
1 polymer ?
#
loop_
_entity_poly.entity_id
_entity_poly.type
_entity_poly.pdbx_seq_one_letter_code
_entity_poly.pdbx_strand_id
1 'polypeptide(L)' 'MDRESRKKQVAHCLVDMGETITSWAAKNGLHHKIVSDLIDGKLKGIPGVALETRRRMEKQFGQIFDG' A
#
# COMPACT_ATOMS: atom_id res chain seq x y z
N MET A 1 -0.89 1.02 -13.77
CA MET A 1 -0.21 -0.26 -13.43
C MET A 1 -1.25 -1.34 -13.10
N ASP A 2 -1.07 -2.59 -13.55
CA ASP A 2 -1.96 -3.72 -13.21
C ASP A 2 -1.92 -4.08 -11.71
N ARG A 3 -3.05 -4.59 -11.18
CA ARG A 3 -3.20 -4.98 -9.76
C ARG A 3 -2.16 -6.01 -9.32
N GLU A 4 -1.81 -6.96 -10.18
CA GLU A 4 -0.80 -7.97 -9.89
C GLU A 4 0.61 -7.38 -9.79
N SER A 5 0.98 -6.51 -10.74
CA SER A 5 2.26 -5.81 -10.72
C SER A 5 2.40 -4.95 -9.47
N ARG A 6 1.33 -4.25 -9.08
CA ARG A 6 1.29 -3.49 -7.83
C ARG A 6 1.48 -4.39 -6.60
N LYS A 7 0.80 -5.54 -6.53
CA LYS A 7 0.98 -6.51 -5.43
C LYS A 7 2.43 -6.98 -5.33
N LYS A 8 3.01 -7.38 -6.46
CA LYS A 8 4.40 -7.85 -6.51
C LYS A 8 5.37 -6.77 -6.07
N GLN A 9 5.21 -5.55 -6.56
CA GLN A 9 6.12 -4.45 -6.23
C GLN A 9 6.04 -4.07 -4.74
N VAL A 10 4.84 -3.97 -4.18
CA VAL A 10 4.65 -3.72 -2.74
C VAL A 10 5.21 -4.86 -1.89
N ALA A 11 4.92 -6.10 -2.25
CA ALA A 11 5.43 -7.27 -1.53
C ALA A 11 6.96 -7.34 -1.59
N HIS A 12 7.55 -7.12 -2.77
CA HIS A 12 9.00 -7.14 -2.95
C HIS A 12 9.69 -6.06 -2.13
N CYS A 13 9.16 -4.83 -2.15
CA CYS A 13 9.74 -3.71 -1.44
C CYS A 13 9.61 -3.86 0.09
N LEU A 14 8.52 -4.46 0.57
CA LEU A 14 8.36 -4.84 1.98
C LEU A 14 9.37 -5.94 2.40
N VAL A 15 9.54 -6.96 1.57
CA VAL A 15 10.53 -8.02 1.79
C VAL A 15 11.96 -7.46 1.81
N ASP A 16 12.29 -6.55 0.89
CA ASP A 16 13.58 -5.87 0.82
C ASP A 16 13.87 -5.05 2.09
N MET A 17 12.85 -4.38 2.63
CA MET A 17 12.93 -3.67 3.91
C MET A 17 12.92 -4.60 5.14
N GLY A 18 12.69 -5.91 4.97
CA GLY A 18 12.49 -6.83 6.08
C GLY A 18 11.24 -6.50 6.92
N GLU A 19 10.28 -5.75 6.37
CA GLU A 19 9.04 -5.38 7.03
C GLU A 19 7.85 -6.12 6.41
N THR A 20 6.80 -6.33 7.20
CA THR A 20 5.54 -6.89 6.70
C THR A 20 4.51 -5.78 6.49
N ILE A 21 3.48 -6.02 5.66
CA ILE A 21 2.34 -5.10 5.50
C ILE A 21 1.79 -4.69 6.87
N THR A 22 1.70 -5.64 7.79
CA THR A 22 1.19 -5.44 9.15
C THR A 22 2.08 -4.50 9.97
N SER A 23 3.40 -4.72 9.93
CA SER A 23 4.36 -3.89 10.68
C SER A 23 4.45 -2.48 10.10
N TRP A 24 4.50 -2.36 8.77
CA TRP A 24 4.49 -1.08 8.09
C TRP A 24 3.19 -0.32 8.36
N ALA A 25 2.05 -0.99 8.28
CA ALA A 25 0.75 -0.39 8.58
C ALA A 25 0.71 0.10 10.04
N ALA A 26 1.13 -0.73 10.99
CA ALA A 26 1.17 -0.38 12.41
C ALA A 26 2.07 0.83 12.69
N LYS A 27 3.28 0.87 12.12
CA LYS A 27 4.19 2.03 12.21
C LYS A 27 3.58 3.33 11.68
N ASN A 28 2.72 3.21 10.67
CA ASN A 28 2.07 4.35 10.04
C ASN A 28 0.72 4.72 10.68
N GLY A 29 0.27 4.00 11.71
CA GLY A 29 -1.04 4.20 12.32
C GLY A 29 -2.19 3.73 11.41
N LEU A 30 -1.90 2.82 10.49
CA LEU A 30 -2.82 2.31 9.48
C LEU A 30 -3.23 0.89 9.79
N HIS A 31 -4.45 0.53 9.40
CA HIS A 31 -4.91 -0.84 9.50
C HIS A 31 -4.37 -1.67 8.32
N HIS A 32 -3.76 -2.82 8.60
CA HIS A 32 -3.23 -3.73 7.56
C HIS A 32 -4.28 -4.07 6.48
N LYS A 33 -5.57 -4.10 6.87
CA LYS A 33 -6.70 -4.36 5.99
C LYS A 33 -6.87 -3.25 4.96
N ILE A 34 -6.72 -1.98 5.35
CA ILE A 34 -6.78 -0.83 4.45
C ILE A 34 -5.64 -0.91 3.43
N VAL A 35 -4.44 -1.25 3.90
CA VAL A 35 -3.26 -1.42 3.02
C VAL A 35 -3.50 -2.57 2.04
N SER A 36 -3.99 -3.71 2.51
CA SER A 36 -4.30 -4.85 1.66
C SER A 36 -5.38 -4.52 0.63
N ASP A 37 -6.42 -3.79 1.00
CA ASP A 37 -7.55 -3.42 0.14
C ASP A 37 -7.14 -2.37 -0.92
N LEU A 38 -6.21 -1.46 -0.58
CA LEU A 38 -5.57 -0.52 -1.50
C LEU A 38 -4.75 -1.26 -2.56
N ILE A 39 -3.89 -2.19 -2.14
CA ILE A 39 -3.08 -2.99 -3.07
C ILE A 39 -3.99 -3.87 -3.94
N ASP A 40 -5.12 -4.34 -3.40
CA ASP A 40 -6.13 -5.10 -4.12
C ASP A 40 -6.95 -4.23 -5.11
N GLY A 41 -6.91 -2.90 -4.97
CA GLY A 41 -7.71 -1.99 -5.77
C GLY A 41 -9.20 -2.05 -5.46
N LYS A 42 -9.57 -2.63 -4.31
CA LYS A 42 -10.95 -2.73 -3.82
C LYS A 42 -11.42 -1.44 -3.14
N LEU A 43 -10.49 -0.60 -2.71
CA LEU A 43 -10.75 0.76 -2.22
C LEU A 43 -11.09 1.70 -3.40
N LYS A 44 -12.28 1.54 -3.99
CA LYS A 44 -12.90 2.52 -4.90
C LYS A 44 -13.90 3.37 -4.12
N GLY A 45 -13.55 4.63 -3.82
CA GLY A 45 -14.43 5.57 -3.09
C GLY A 45 -13.95 5.87 -1.67
N ILE A 46 -12.72 6.39 -1.55
CA ILE A 46 -11.95 6.39 -0.31
C ILE A 46 -12.17 7.65 0.54
N PRO A 47 -12.65 7.55 1.80
CA PRO A 47 -12.55 8.63 2.79
C PRO A 47 -11.09 8.83 3.24
N GLY A 48 -10.69 10.08 3.51
CA GLY A 48 -9.32 10.61 3.72
C GLY A 48 -8.17 9.68 4.12
N VAL A 49 -8.39 8.74 5.05
CA VAL A 49 -7.39 7.80 5.58
C VAL A 49 -6.67 6.99 4.49
N ALA A 50 -7.38 6.51 3.47
CA ALA A 50 -6.70 5.72 2.43
C ALA A 50 -6.08 6.58 1.31
N LEU A 51 -6.41 7.87 1.21
CA LEU A 51 -5.63 8.83 0.41
C LEU A 51 -4.28 9.11 1.08
N GLU A 52 -4.28 9.32 2.39
CA GLU A 52 -3.04 9.45 3.17
C GLU A 52 -2.20 8.17 3.10
N THR A 53 -2.83 7.01 3.26
CA THR A 53 -2.17 5.70 3.12
C THR A 53 -1.54 5.58 1.75
N ARG A 54 -2.30 5.85 0.68
CA ARG A 54 -1.82 5.82 -0.69
C ARG A 54 -0.60 6.71 -0.87
N ARG A 55 -0.65 7.98 -0.41
CA ARG A 55 0.51 8.89 -0.49
C ARG A 55 1.74 8.35 0.24
N ARG A 56 1.57 7.77 1.43
CA ARG A 56 2.70 7.16 2.17
C ARG A 56 3.25 5.96 1.42
N MET A 57 2.37 5.11 0.88
CA MET A 57 2.77 3.99 0.04
C MET A 57 3.51 4.47 -1.21
N GLU A 58 3.06 5.51 -1.89
CA GLU A 58 3.76 6.04 -3.07
C GLU A 58 5.12 6.66 -2.73
N LYS A 59 5.24 7.29 -1.55
CA LYS A 59 6.51 7.82 -1.05
C LYS A 59 7.51 6.72 -0.70
N GLN A 60 7.02 5.58 -0.19
CA GLN A 60 7.85 4.46 0.26
C GLN A 60 8.19 3.47 -0.87
N PHE A 61 7.19 3.14 -1.69
CA PHE A 61 7.24 2.08 -2.70
C PHE A 61 7.35 2.60 -4.14
N GLY A 62 7.35 3.93 -4.33
CA GLY A 62 7.33 4.60 -5.64
C GLY A 62 5.92 4.74 -6.22
N GLN A 63 5.78 5.24 -7.45
CA GLN A 63 4.49 5.33 -8.15
C GLN A 63 3.93 3.92 -8.44
N ILE A 64 3.20 3.35 -7.48
CA ILE A 64 2.50 2.05 -7.59
C ILE A 64 1.00 2.21 -7.86
N PHE A 65 0.47 3.43 -7.72
CA PHE A 65 -0.94 3.74 -7.97
C PHE A 65 -1.16 4.67 -9.16
N ASP A 66 -0.09 5.05 -9.88
CA ASP A 66 -0.17 5.82 -11.10
C ASP A 66 -0.71 4.95 -12.25
N GLY A 67 -1.79 5.42 -12.86
CA GLY A 67 -2.60 4.74 -13.85
C GLY A 67 -3.83 5.57 -14.15
#